data_AF-A0A017TEM1-F1
#
_entry.id   AF-A0A017TEM1-F1
#
_cell.length_a   1.000
_cell.length_b   1.000
_cell.length_c   1.000
_cell.angle_alpha   90.00
_cell.angle_beta   90.00
_cell.angle_gamma   90.00
#
_symmetry.space_group_name_H-M   'P 1'
#
loop_
_entity.id
_entity.type
_entity.pdbx_description
1 polymer ?
#
loop_
_entity_poly.entity_id
_entity_poly.type
_entity_poly.pdbx_seq_one_letter_code
_entity_poly.pdbx_strand_id
1 'polypeptide(L)'
;MSPSAPRMLHLVSAGTFSSQAVQAFLDDLQDDLQTRADLPELTLVDGRTALDGIDLTAAPTVLLNADRAEVMDLLALHPLAAAVEKYALFAWWKHRGTRPGAFWLHGHLPVARRLGPDIVESPLYRTDAHGAFGSEQSPGLPDLLARYLAAFTRP
;
A
#
# COMPACT_ATOMS: atom_id res chain seq x y z
N MET A 1 -26.53 -17.20 8.05
CA MET A 1 -25.44 -16.35 7.55
C MET A 1 -24.99 -15.50 8.72
N SER A 2 -23.85 -15.81 9.33
CA SER A 2 -23.31 -14.94 10.38
C SER A 2 -22.92 -13.61 9.73
N PRO A 3 -23.25 -12.45 10.33
CA PRO A 3 -22.68 -11.19 9.88
C PRO A 3 -21.17 -11.32 10.00
N SER A 4 -20.45 -11.21 8.89
CA SER A 4 -18.98 -11.09 8.91
C SER A 4 -18.64 -9.95 9.86
N ALA A 5 -17.80 -10.24 10.86
CA ALA A 5 -17.29 -9.22 11.75
C ALA A 5 -16.73 -8.04 10.92
N PRO A 6 -16.86 -6.79 11.40
CA PRO A 6 -16.26 -5.65 10.72
C PRO A 6 -14.77 -5.91 10.57
N ARG A 7 -14.29 -5.82 9.33
CA ARG A 7 -12.87 -5.95 9.02
C ARG A 7 -12.15 -4.76 9.62
N MET A 8 -11.13 -5.03 10.41
CA MET A 8 -10.42 -4.00 11.16
C MET A 8 -9.28 -3.46 10.29
N LEU A 9 -9.27 -2.14 10.08
CA LEU A 9 -8.16 -1.43 9.46
C LEU A 9 -7.53 -0.58 10.55
N HIS A 10 -6.24 -0.81 10.82
CA HIS A 10 -5.50 -0.08 11.82
C HIS A 10 -4.54 0.90 11.16
N LEU A 11 -4.78 2.19 11.33
CA LEU A 11 -3.79 3.21 10.99
C LEU A 11 -2.92 3.52 12.20
N VAL A 12 -1.62 3.29 12.04
CA VAL A 12 -0.58 3.65 13.01
C VAL A 12 0.28 4.75 12.39
N SER A 13 0.28 5.92 13.01
CA SER A 13 1.07 7.06 12.53
C SER A 13 2.20 7.36 13.51
N ALA A 14 3.45 7.37 13.04
CA ALA A 14 4.52 8.08 13.73
C ALA A 14 4.76 9.38 12.99
N GLY A 15 4.27 10.48 13.56
CA GLY A 15 4.31 11.77 12.90
C GLY A 15 5.73 12.22 12.51
N THR A 16 5.88 12.59 11.24
CA THR A 16 6.75 13.70 10.76
C THR A 16 6.17 14.42 9.53
N PHE A 17 4.88 14.26 9.25
CA PHE A 17 4.13 15.17 8.38
C PHE A 17 3.21 16.04 9.23
N SER A 18 3.70 17.18 9.67
CA SER A 18 2.92 18.16 10.43
C SER A 18 1.86 18.90 9.58
N SER A 19 1.53 18.43 8.38
CA SER A 19 0.50 19.06 7.56
C SER A 19 -0.81 18.29 7.66
N GLN A 20 -1.86 19.00 8.08
CA GLN A 20 -3.26 18.54 8.09
C GLN A 20 -3.68 17.84 6.77
N ALA A 21 -3.04 18.19 5.65
CA ALA A 21 -3.25 17.59 4.34
C ALA A 21 -2.84 16.11 4.27
N VAL A 22 -1.76 15.69 4.94
CA VAL A 22 -1.32 14.28 4.93
C VAL A 22 -2.19 13.43 5.85
N GLN A 23 -2.61 13.97 7.00
CA GLN A 23 -3.54 13.25 7.86
C GLN A 23 -4.89 13.04 7.16
N ALA A 24 -5.48 14.10 6.58
CA ALA A 24 -6.72 13.98 5.81
C ALA A 24 -6.60 12.99 4.65
N PHE A 25 -5.43 12.93 4.03
CA PHE A 25 -5.14 11.94 3.01
C PHE A 25 -5.16 10.50 3.54
N LEU A 26 -4.53 10.25 4.70
CA LEU A 26 -4.48 8.91 5.30
C LEU A 26 -5.87 8.45 5.69
N ASP A 27 -6.67 9.37 6.24
CA ASP A 27 -8.07 9.14 6.58
C ASP A 27 -8.88 8.79 5.33
N ASP A 28 -8.75 9.57 4.24
CA ASP A 28 -9.41 9.30 2.95
C ASP A 28 -9.02 7.92 2.38
N LEU A 29 -7.73 7.56 2.42
CA LEU A 29 -7.25 6.24 1.96
C LEU A 29 -7.84 5.11 2.82
N GLN A 30 -7.90 5.32 4.13
CA GLN A 30 -8.47 4.36 5.06
C GLN A 30 -9.97 4.16 4.79
N ASP A 31 -10.73 5.24 4.58
CA ASP A 31 -12.15 5.17 4.25
C ASP A 31 -12.38 4.46 2.89
N ASP A 32 -11.59 4.79 1.87
CA ASP A 32 -11.64 4.16 0.53
C ASP A 32 -11.34 2.65 0.58
N LEU A 33 -10.48 2.20 1.51
CA LEU A 33 -10.18 0.78 1.69
C LEU A 33 -11.25 0.09 2.55
N GLN A 34 -11.74 0.74 3.61
CA GLN A 34 -12.79 0.18 4.48
C GLN A 34 -14.10 -0.10 3.75
N THR A 35 -14.42 0.69 2.73
CA THR A 35 -15.62 0.47 1.90
C THR A 35 -15.54 -0.78 1.00
N ARG A 36 -14.38 -1.44 0.89
CA ARG A 36 -14.16 -2.59 0.02
C ARG A 36 -14.41 -3.90 0.76
N ALA A 37 -15.56 -4.51 0.48
CA ALA A 37 -16.07 -5.70 1.15
C ALA A 37 -15.25 -6.98 0.95
N ASP A 38 -14.13 -6.97 0.22
CA ASP A 38 -13.25 -8.13 -0.06
C ASP A 38 -11.80 -8.00 0.46
N LEU A 39 -11.44 -6.89 1.13
CA LEU A 39 -10.12 -6.75 1.75
C LEU A 39 -9.88 -7.51 3.06
N PRO A 40 -8.67 -8.04 3.27
CA PRO A 40 -8.28 -8.62 4.56
C PRO A 40 -8.16 -7.53 5.65
N GLU A 41 -8.00 -7.96 6.90
CA GLU A 41 -7.47 -7.11 7.97
C GLU A 41 -6.11 -6.54 7.54
N LEU A 42 -5.86 -5.26 7.83
CA LEU A 42 -4.71 -4.52 7.32
C LEU A 42 -4.21 -3.52 8.36
N THR A 43 -2.89 -3.38 8.45
CA THR A 43 -2.23 -2.31 9.20
C THR A 43 -1.59 -1.34 8.22
N LEU A 44 -2.01 -0.07 8.27
CA LEU A 44 -1.38 1.03 7.56
C LEU A 44 -0.44 1.75 8.51
N VAL A 45 0.80 1.96 8.09
CA VAL A 45 1.84 2.57 8.92
C VAL A 45 2.42 3.76 8.20
N ASP A 46 2.40 4.95 8.80
CA ASP A 46 3.02 6.14 8.21
C ASP A 46 4.47 6.32 8.69
N GLY A 47 5.42 6.26 7.75
CA GLY A 47 6.83 6.55 7.99
C GLY A 47 7.60 5.42 8.68
N ARG A 48 8.92 5.40 8.47
CA ARG A 48 9.80 4.32 8.93
C ARG A 48 9.86 4.20 10.46
N THR A 49 9.89 5.32 11.18
CA THR A 49 9.96 5.33 12.66
C THR A 49 8.71 4.75 13.31
N ALA A 50 7.60 4.64 12.58
CA ALA A 50 6.39 4.00 13.08
C ALA A 50 6.48 2.49 13.12
N LEU A 51 7.45 1.86 12.43
CA LEU A 51 7.60 0.41 12.44
C LEU A 51 8.03 -0.12 13.82
N ASP A 52 8.63 0.74 14.65
CA ASP A 52 9.08 0.37 15.99
C ASP A 52 7.87 0.05 16.89
N GLY A 53 7.81 -1.19 17.39
CA GLY A 53 6.74 -1.65 18.28
C GLY A 53 5.47 -2.14 17.58
N ILE A 54 5.45 -2.18 16.24
CA ILE A 54 4.37 -2.83 15.49
C ILE A 54 4.72 -4.30 15.30
N ASP A 55 3.78 -5.19 15.63
CA ASP A 55 3.88 -6.59 15.22
C ASP A 55 3.55 -6.72 13.72
N LEU A 56 4.61 -6.74 12.91
CA LEU A 56 4.53 -6.82 11.45
C LEU A 56 4.04 -8.20 10.95
N THR A 57 3.81 -9.16 11.83
CA THR A 57 3.34 -10.52 11.49
C THR A 57 1.86 -10.75 11.78
N ALA A 58 1.24 -9.91 12.63
CA ALA A 58 -0.14 -10.07 13.04
C ALA A 58 -1.14 -9.84 11.89
N ALA A 59 -0.83 -8.87 11.02
CA ALA A 59 -1.62 -8.56 9.84
C ALA A 59 -0.70 -8.07 8.71
N PRO A 60 -1.12 -8.18 7.44
CA PRO A 60 -0.47 -7.49 6.34
C PRO A 60 -0.21 -6.03 6.73
N THR A 61 1.04 -5.60 6.63
CA THR A 61 1.42 -4.23 6.98
C THR A 61 1.86 -3.48 5.74
N VAL A 62 1.30 -2.30 5.50
CA VAL A 62 1.67 -1.43 4.38
C VAL A 62 2.29 -0.17 4.94
N LEU A 63 3.56 0.04 4.59
CA LEU A 63 4.29 1.25 4.94
C LEU A 63 3.95 2.36 3.93
N LEU A 64 3.39 3.45 4.42
CA LEU A 64 3.09 4.64 3.66
C LEU A 64 4.21 5.65 3.85
N ASN A 65 4.39 6.48 2.82
CA ASN A 65 5.34 7.58 2.84
C ASN A 65 6.79 7.09 3.16
N ALA A 66 7.13 5.97 2.51
CA ALA A 66 8.49 5.47 2.52
C ALA A 66 9.44 6.41 1.76
N ASP A 67 10.69 6.49 2.23
CA ASP A 67 11.77 7.09 1.45
C ASP A 67 12.09 6.18 0.26
N ARG A 68 12.10 6.75 -0.95
CA ARG A 68 12.47 6.05 -2.18
C ARG A 68 13.85 5.39 -2.07
N ALA A 69 14.79 6.03 -1.40
CA ALA A 69 16.15 5.49 -1.27
C ALA A 69 16.21 4.19 -0.45
N GLU A 70 15.22 3.96 0.42
CA GLU A 70 15.23 2.87 1.39
C GLU A 70 14.11 1.84 1.17
N VAL A 71 13.13 2.14 0.30
CA VAL A 71 11.88 1.35 0.17
C VAL A 71 12.13 -0.14 -0.11
N MET A 72 13.13 -0.45 -0.93
CA MET A 72 13.48 -1.83 -1.28
C MET A 72 14.15 -2.57 -0.12
N ASP A 73 15.01 -1.88 0.63
CA ASP A 73 15.66 -2.45 1.81
C ASP A 73 14.62 -2.69 2.92
N LEU A 74 13.67 -1.78 3.10
CA LEU A 74 12.60 -1.93 4.07
C LEU A 74 11.71 -3.15 3.76
N LEU A 75 11.34 -3.35 2.49
CA LEU A 75 10.61 -4.54 2.06
C LEU A 75 11.40 -5.84 2.24
N ALA A 76 12.73 -5.78 2.14
CA ALA A 76 13.58 -6.95 2.32
C ALA A 76 13.87 -7.28 3.80
N LEU A 77 14.00 -6.26 4.64
CA LEU A 77 14.37 -6.39 6.06
C LEU A 77 13.18 -6.63 6.98
N HIS A 78 11.99 -6.20 6.56
CA HIS A 78 10.76 -6.30 7.34
C HIS A 78 9.71 -7.12 6.60
N PRO A 79 8.83 -7.87 7.29
CA PRO A 79 7.77 -8.66 6.66
C PRO A 79 6.59 -7.77 6.19
N LEU A 80 6.91 -6.67 5.51
CA LEU A 80 5.92 -5.74 4.96
C LEU A 80 5.21 -6.38 3.75
N ALA A 81 3.90 -6.16 3.67
CA ALA A 81 3.12 -6.55 2.50
C ALA A 81 3.43 -5.62 1.32
N ALA A 82 3.52 -4.32 1.56
CA ALA A 82 3.86 -3.33 0.57
C ALA A 82 4.44 -2.06 1.20
N ALA A 83 5.01 -1.20 0.35
CA ALA A 83 5.39 0.15 0.69
C ALA A 83 5.00 1.12 -0.42
N VAL A 84 4.63 2.35 -0.03
CA VAL A 84 4.27 3.42 -0.96
C VAL A 84 5.21 4.59 -0.73
N GLU A 85 5.92 5.00 -1.78
CA GLU A 85 6.76 6.19 -1.72
C GLU A 85 5.93 7.44 -1.41
N LYS A 86 6.52 8.35 -0.64
CA LYS A 86 5.94 9.68 -0.34
C LYS A 86 5.39 10.40 -1.58
N TYR A 87 6.16 10.40 -2.67
CA TYR A 87 5.75 11.10 -3.89
C TYR A 87 4.55 10.42 -4.57
N ALA A 88 4.55 9.08 -4.65
CA ALA A 88 3.44 8.32 -5.24
C ALA A 88 2.14 8.56 -4.45
N LEU A 89 2.26 8.57 -3.13
CA LEU A 89 1.19 8.87 -2.19
C LEU A 89 0.59 10.27 -2.44
N PHE A 90 1.45 11.30 -2.47
CA PHE A 90 1.04 12.68 -2.72
C PHE A 90 0.48 12.90 -4.14
N ALA A 91 1.10 12.28 -5.14
CA ALA A 91 0.67 12.37 -6.53
C ALA A 91 -0.73 11.78 -6.72
N TRP A 92 -1.04 10.64 -6.10
CA TRP A 92 -2.38 10.06 -6.12
C TRP A 92 -3.41 11.02 -5.52
N TRP A 93 -3.15 11.53 -4.31
CA TRP A 93 -4.05 12.46 -3.64
C TRP A 93 -4.41 13.67 -4.50
N LYS A 94 -3.37 14.31 -5.08
CA LYS A 94 -3.53 15.53 -5.87
C LYS A 94 -4.27 15.30 -7.20
N HIS A 95 -4.21 14.08 -7.74
CA HIS A 95 -4.73 13.75 -9.06
C HIS A 95 -5.95 12.82 -9.05
N ARG A 96 -6.50 12.52 -7.87
CA ARG A 96 -7.74 11.74 -7.72
C ARG A 96 -8.84 12.30 -8.64
N GLY A 97 -9.39 11.44 -9.48
CA GLY A 97 -10.46 11.77 -10.42
C GLY A 97 -10.07 12.56 -11.69
N THR A 98 -8.80 12.93 -11.91
CA THR A 98 -8.40 13.76 -13.06
C THR A 98 -7.28 13.19 -13.93
N ARG A 99 -6.44 12.28 -13.43
CA ARG A 99 -5.44 11.57 -14.27
C ARG A 99 -5.23 10.13 -13.79
N PRO A 100 -5.33 9.13 -14.70
CA PRO A 100 -4.67 7.85 -14.50
C PRO A 100 -3.16 8.07 -14.68
N GLY A 101 -2.49 8.47 -13.60
CA GLY A 101 -1.03 8.55 -13.56
C GLY A 101 -0.43 7.20 -13.17
N ALA A 102 0.81 6.94 -13.56
CA ALA A 102 1.57 5.76 -13.13
C ALA A 102 1.83 5.83 -11.62
N PHE A 103 0.89 5.32 -10.83
CA PHE A 103 1.07 5.09 -9.40
C PHE A 103 1.80 3.78 -9.23
N TRP A 104 2.98 3.84 -8.61
CA TRP A 104 3.79 2.68 -8.34
C TRP A 104 3.56 2.22 -6.91
N LEU A 105 3.09 0.99 -6.74
CA LEU A 105 3.09 0.28 -5.47
C LEU A 105 4.36 -0.56 -5.40
N HIS A 106 5.12 -0.46 -4.30
CA HIS A 106 6.25 -1.34 -4.06
C HIS A 106 5.78 -2.53 -3.24
N GLY A 107 6.08 -3.74 -3.68
CA GLY A 107 5.66 -4.96 -2.98
C GLY A 107 6.31 -6.21 -3.55
N HIS A 108 5.73 -7.37 -3.23
CA HIS A 108 6.20 -8.69 -3.66
C HIS A 108 5.84 -8.94 -5.13
N LEU A 109 6.83 -9.07 -6.00
CA LEU A 109 6.62 -9.30 -7.43
C LEU A 109 5.86 -10.60 -7.72
N PRO A 110 6.09 -11.73 -7.02
CA PRO A 110 5.27 -12.92 -7.21
C PRO A 110 3.78 -12.68 -6.93
N VAL A 111 3.46 -11.83 -5.95
CA VAL A 111 2.07 -11.46 -5.66
C VAL A 111 1.51 -10.54 -6.74
N ALA A 112 2.27 -9.52 -7.15
CA ALA A 112 1.86 -8.60 -8.22
C ALA A 112 1.52 -9.36 -9.51
N ARG A 113 2.35 -10.32 -9.92
CA ARG A 113 2.12 -11.14 -11.13
C ARG A 113 0.85 -11.98 -11.08
N ARG A 114 0.35 -12.35 -9.88
CA ARG A 114 -0.93 -13.07 -9.71
C ARG A 114 -2.15 -12.19 -10.02
N LEU A 115 -2.00 -10.87 -10.03
CA LEU A 115 -3.13 -9.94 -10.24
C LEU A 115 -3.63 -9.89 -11.68
N GLY A 116 -2.81 -10.34 -12.64
CA GLY A 116 -3.19 -10.41 -14.04
C GLY A 116 -2.16 -9.83 -15.01
N PRO A 117 -2.41 -9.94 -16.32
CA PRO A 117 -1.51 -9.48 -17.38
C PRO A 117 -1.47 -7.94 -17.52
N ASP A 118 -2.37 -7.21 -16.87
CA ASP A 118 -2.44 -5.75 -16.87
C ASP A 118 -1.42 -5.09 -15.94
N ILE A 119 -0.68 -5.89 -15.16
CA ILE A 119 0.36 -5.41 -14.27
C ILE A 119 1.61 -5.05 -15.06
N VAL A 120 2.02 -3.80 -14.93
CA VAL A 120 3.28 -3.29 -15.47
C VAL A 120 4.28 -3.26 -14.32
N GLU A 121 5.40 -3.95 -14.47
CA GLU A 121 6.53 -3.89 -13.52
C GLU A 121 7.51 -2.79 -13.95
N SER A 122 7.99 -2.01 -12.99
CA SER A 122 9.03 -1.02 -13.26
C SER A 122 10.38 -1.70 -13.47
N PRO A 123 11.07 -1.46 -14.60
CA PRO A 123 12.40 -2.01 -14.82
C PRO A 123 13.47 -1.35 -13.94
N LEU A 124 13.18 -0.17 -13.38
CA LEU A 124 14.14 0.63 -12.61
C LEU A 124 14.13 0.30 -11.12
N TYR A 125 13.04 -0.27 -10.61
CA TYR A 125 12.84 -0.50 -9.18
C TYR A 125 12.42 -1.95 -8.96
N ARG A 126 13.39 -2.87 -9.05
CA ARG A 126 13.17 -4.31 -8.92
C ARG A 126 14.36 -5.04 -8.31
N THR A 127 14.06 -6.07 -7.54
CA THR A 127 14.94 -7.18 -7.15
C THR A 127 14.28 -8.49 -7.60
N ASP A 128 14.81 -9.64 -7.18
CA ASP A 128 14.20 -10.94 -7.49
C ASP A 128 12.84 -11.14 -6.78
N ALA A 129 12.68 -10.59 -5.57
CA ALA A 129 11.50 -10.78 -4.73
C ALA A 129 10.56 -9.57 -4.73
N HIS A 130 11.10 -8.35 -4.78
CA HIS A 130 10.35 -7.12 -4.59
C HIS A 130 10.49 -6.18 -5.78
N GLY A 131 9.53 -5.30 -5.98
CA GLY A 131 9.64 -4.24 -6.98
C GLY A 131 8.44 -3.33 -7.02
N ALA A 132 8.54 -2.30 -7.85
CA ALA A 132 7.49 -1.34 -8.10
C ALA A 132 6.62 -1.82 -9.26
N PHE A 133 5.30 -1.80 -9.09
CA PHE A 133 4.35 -2.19 -10.12
C PHE A 133 3.12 -1.29 -10.13
N GLY A 134 2.47 -1.24 -11.29
CA GLY A 134 1.28 -0.44 -11.55
C GLY A 134 0.30 -1.21 -12.43
N SER A 135 -0.89 -0.65 -12.65
CA SER A 135 -1.87 -1.20 -13.58
C SER A 135 -2.62 -0.05 -14.24
N GLU A 136 -2.73 -0.09 -15.57
CA GLU A 136 -3.55 0.89 -16.31
C GLU A 136 -5.05 0.68 -16.06
N GLN A 137 -5.45 -0.52 -15.64
CA GLN A 137 -6.84 -0.86 -15.30
C GLN A 137 -7.19 -0.52 -13.84
N SER A 138 -6.19 -0.16 -13.02
CA SER A 138 -6.39 0.29 -11.63
C SER A 138 -6.07 1.78 -11.58
N PRO A 139 -7.04 2.67 -11.85
CA PRO A 139 -6.81 4.09 -12.10
C PRO A 139 -6.30 4.86 -10.87
N GLY A 140 -6.17 4.20 -9.71
CA GLY A 140 -5.66 4.79 -8.48
C GLY A 140 -4.99 3.77 -7.55
N LEU A 141 -4.22 4.31 -6.60
CA LEU A 141 -3.53 3.54 -5.57
C LEU A 141 -4.47 2.67 -4.72
N PRO A 142 -5.66 3.13 -4.27
CA PRO A 142 -6.57 2.30 -3.49
C PRO A 142 -7.04 1.04 -4.23
N ASP A 143 -7.33 1.14 -5.53
CA ASP A 143 -7.74 0.00 -6.36
C ASP A 143 -6.62 -1.03 -6.51
N LEU A 144 -5.43 -0.55 -6.84
CA LEU A 144 -4.27 -1.42 -6.99
C LEU A 144 -3.88 -2.09 -5.66
N LEU A 145 -3.86 -1.31 -4.58
CA LEU A 145 -3.55 -1.81 -3.24
C LEU A 145 -4.59 -2.84 -2.79
N ALA A 146 -5.88 -2.59 -3.05
CA ALA A 146 -6.95 -3.50 -2.71
C ALA A 146 -6.80 -4.85 -3.41
N ARG A 147 -6.64 -4.83 -4.74
CA ARG A 147 -6.39 -6.03 -5.55
C ARG A 147 -5.15 -6.78 -5.05
N TYR A 148 -4.06 -6.03 -4.80
CA TYR A 148 -2.80 -6.59 -4.32
C TYR A 148 -2.96 -7.29 -2.98
N LEU A 149 -3.59 -6.66 -1.98
CA LEU A 149 -3.76 -7.24 -0.64
C LEU A 149 -4.69 -8.46 -0.64
N ALA A 150 -5.73 -8.45 -1.47
CA ALA A 150 -6.59 -9.61 -1.68
C ALA A 150 -5.81 -10.81 -2.26
N ALA A 151 -4.81 -10.57 -3.11
CA ALA A 151 -3.93 -11.62 -3.60
C ALA A 151 -2.84 -12.00 -2.58
N PHE A 152 -2.28 -11.04 -1.85
CA PHE A 152 -1.22 -11.25 -0.86
C PHE A 152 -1.65 -12.22 0.25
N THR A 153 -2.90 -12.11 0.70
CA THR A 153 -3.46 -12.93 1.78
C THR A 153 -4.02 -14.28 1.33
N ARG A 154 -4.14 -14.50 0.02
CA ARG A 154 -4.53 -15.80 -0.52
C ARG A 154 -3.26 -16.64 -0.78
N PRO A 155 -3.19 -17.87 -0.24
CA PRO A 155 -2.08 -18.78 -0.52
C PRO A 155 -1.97 -19.07 -2.02
#